data_AF-A0A5N0E849-F1
#
_entry.id   AF-A0A5N0E849-F1
#
_cell.length_a   1.000
_cell.length_b   1.000
_cell.length_c   1.000
_cell.angle_alpha   90.00
_cell.angle_beta   90.00
_cell.angle_gamma   90.00
#
_symmetry.space_group_name_H-M   'P 1'
#
loop_
_entity.id
_entity.type
_entity.pdbx_description
1 polymer ?
#
loop_
_entity_poly.entity_id
_entity_poly.type
_entity_poly.pdbx_seq_one_letter_code
_entity_poly.pdbx_strand_id
1 'polypeptide(L)'
;MLPTAVTLPIVIAAFVLFAGRLVGLLSTGLDRQVTIAFGCLVATAATREPTVSRLVSELSGGWLTEQLILELGAVGFNVGYAGGLLIGAALLHRTRSPRVAYGMAVVFSVAALCFSAFGAGDGTIFERTGWAQFGYWLCTVPIGTAMAVLIIQAATAELRNRVGRRESAVYVAIFLCGIAVLVRVAATMVAATIRIAGSRNSFTDTQAMIDRNGVFFDLLLCMGLTLIAIVAAARSRCAVNDLTRHRRALRPLWAELTAACPEIVHHSPVPHGAQPNRYLLHRTVIEIRDSILDLARYATPHPPEIDAAIAGTAPTGPAHDALNRAVLLVRARDAKARGNPPTGGRYFALSAADSLLDEVTELTAISTQWPAAEAIAAEAGQRSSR
;
A
#
# COMPACT_ATOMS: atom_id res chain seq x y z
N MET A 1 -4.00 -24.78 -25.53
CA MET A 1 -3.51 -24.05 -24.33
C MET A 1 -2.64 -22.91 -24.78
N LEU A 2 -2.50 -21.87 -23.95
CA LEU A 2 -1.47 -20.88 -24.16
C LEU A 2 -0.07 -21.54 -24.12
N PRO A 3 0.88 -21.09 -24.95
CA PRO A 3 2.24 -21.63 -24.95
C PRO A 3 2.94 -21.45 -23.59
N THR A 4 3.76 -22.41 -23.19
CA THR A 4 4.62 -22.34 -21.99
C THR A 4 5.46 -21.07 -21.96
N ALA A 5 5.95 -20.62 -23.12
CA ALA A 5 6.71 -19.38 -23.26
C ALA A 5 5.95 -18.13 -22.75
N VAL A 6 4.62 -18.18 -22.69
CA VAL A 6 3.76 -17.11 -22.18
C VAL A 6 3.34 -17.38 -20.73
N THR A 7 2.90 -18.60 -20.42
CA THR A 7 2.31 -18.93 -19.12
C THR A 7 3.33 -19.04 -17.99
N LEU A 8 4.51 -19.61 -18.26
CA LEU A 8 5.54 -19.82 -17.25
C LEU A 8 6.09 -18.50 -16.67
N PRO A 9 6.44 -17.48 -17.48
CA PRO A 9 6.84 -16.18 -16.94
C PRO A 9 5.77 -15.51 -16.07
N ILE A 10 4.49 -15.64 -16.44
CA ILE A 10 3.37 -15.09 -15.67
C ILE A 10 3.30 -15.76 -14.29
N VAL A 11 3.40 -17.09 -14.24
CA VAL A 11 3.38 -17.85 -12.98
C VAL A 11 4.58 -17.51 -12.10
N ILE A 12 5.79 -17.42 -12.67
CA ILE A 12 7.00 -17.03 -11.92
C ILE A 12 6.84 -15.62 -11.33
N ALA A 13 6.42 -14.65 -12.15
CA ALA A 13 6.19 -13.28 -11.69
C ALA A 13 5.11 -13.20 -10.61
N ALA A 14 4.05 -14.02 -10.72
CA ALA A 14 3.02 -14.13 -9.69
C ALA A 14 3.55 -14.69 -8.37
N PHE A 15 4.41 -15.71 -8.39
CA PHE A 15 5.07 -16.22 -7.18
C PHE A 15 5.95 -15.16 -6.51
N VAL A 16 6.69 -14.36 -7.27
CA VAL A 16 7.49 -13.25 -6.75
C VAL A 16 6.59 -12.21 -6.05
N LEU A 17 5.48 -11.81 -6.69
CA LEU A 17 4.51 -10.88 -6.09
C LEU A 17 3.84 -11.47 -4.83
N PHE A 18 3.54 -12.77 -4.85
CA PHE A 18 2.96 -13.47 -3.70
C PHE A 18 3.93 -13.50 -2.52
N ALA A 19 5.21 -13.82 -2.75
CA ALA A 19 6.26 -13.73 -1.73
C ALA A 19 6.40 -12.30 -1.18
N GLY A 20 6.34 -11.29 -2.06
CA GLY A 20 6.32 -9.88 -1.67
C GLY A 20 5.15 -9.53 -0.74
N ARG A 21 3.94 -10.04 -1.01
CA ARG A 21 2.79 -9.88 -0.11
C ARG A 21 2.99 -10.56 1.24
N LEU A 22 3.54 -11.77 1.26
CA LEU A 22 3.77 -12.51 2.52
C LEU A 22 4.73 -11.77 3.46
N VAL A 23 5.76 -11.12 2.92
CA VAL A 23 6.71 -10.32 3.72
C VAL A 23 6.16 -8.92 4.05
N GLY A 24 5.38 -8.33 3.15
CA GLY A 24 5.04 -6.92 3.19
C GLY A 24 3.68 -6.55 3.77
N LEU A 25 2.68 -7.42 3.60
CA LEU A 25 1.26 -7.05 3.60
C LEU A 25 0.40 -8.11 4.32
N LEU A 26 0.69 -8.35 5.60
CA LEU A 26 -0.09 -9.27 6.46
C LEU A 26 -0.60 -8.60 7.75
N SER A 27 -0.56 -7.26 7.81
CA SER A 27 -0.88 -6.49 9.02
C SER A 27 -2.37 -6.49 9.35
N THR A 28 -3.26 -6.51 8.35
CA THR A 28 -4.71 -6.48 8.57
C THR A 28 -5.38 -7.82 8.24
N GLY A 29 -6.57 -8.04 8.80
CA GLY A 29 -7.40 -9.20 8.45
C GLY A 29 -7.76 -9.23 6.96
N LEU A 30 -8.09 -8.08 6.39
CA LEU A 30 -8.38 -7.94 4.96
C LEU A 30 -7.16 -8.28 4.10
N ASP A 31 -5.98 -7.80 4.48
CA ASP A 31 -4.74 -8.10 3.77
C ASP A 31 -4.44 -9.59 3.73
N ARG A 32 -4.69 -10.30 4.84
CA ARG A 32 -4.56 -11.76 4.90
C ARG A 32 -5.53 -12.44 3.94
N GLN A 33 -6.78 -11.99 3.87
CA GLN A 33 -7.78 -12.54 2.94
C GLN A 33 -7.38 -12.31 1.48
N VAL A 34 -6.90 -11.12 1.13
CA VAL A 34 -6.36 -10.82 -0.21
C VAL A 34 -5.17 -11.70 -0.53
N THR A 35 -4.25 -11.89 0.42
CA THR A 35 -3.08 -12.75 0.22
C THR A 35 -3.48 -14.21 0.04
N ILE A 36 -4.45 -14.73 0.80
CA ILE A 36 -4.98 -16.10 0.62
C ILE A 36 -5.62 -16.24 -0.76
N ALA A 37 -6.52 -15.32 -1.14
CA ALA A 37 -7.19 -15.36 -2.44
C ALA A 37 -6.19 -15.30 -3.60
N PHE A 38 -5.18 -14.41 -3.51
CA PHE A 38 -4.12 -14.33 -4.51
C PHE A 38 -3.28 -15.60 -4.55
N GLY A 39 -2.87 -16.15 -3.39
CA GLY A 39 -2.13 -17.40 -3.30
C GLY A 39 -2.87 -18.58 -3.92
N CYS A 40 -4.19 -18.70 -3.69
CA CYS A 40 -5.03 -19.70 -4.33
C CYS A 40 -5.05 -19.54 -5.86
N LEU A 41 -5.10 -18.31 -6.35
CA LEU A 41 -5.05 -18.03 -7.79
C LEU A 41 -3.67 -18.38 -8.40
N VAL A 42 -2.57 -18.04 -7.72
CA VAL A 42 -1.21 -18.43 -8.13
C VAL A 42 -1.08 -19.95 -8.17
N ALA A 43 -1.52 -20.65 -7.13
CA ALA A 43 -1.47 -22.11 -7.07
C ALA A 43 -2.29 -22.75 -8.21
N THR A 44 -3.48 -22.22 -8.48
CA THR A 44 -4.35 -22.71 -9.57
C THR A 44 -3.77 -22.43 -10.95
N ALA A 45 -3.10 -21.29 -11.15
CA ALA A 45 -2.41 -20.99 -12.39
C ALA A 45 -1.18 -21.89 -12.59
N ALA A 46 -0.45 -22.17 -11.50
CA ALA A 46 0.70 -23.08 -11.52
C ALA A 46 0.28 -24.51 -11.88
N THR A 47 -0.81 -25.04 -11.32
CA THR A 47 -1.31 -26.38 -11.70
C THR A 47 -1.82 -26.45 -13.15
N ARG A 48 -2.14 -25.30 -13.76
CA ARG A 48 -2.55 -25.19 -15.17
C ARG A 48 -1.40 -24.92 -16.13
N GLU A 49 -0.19 -24.67 -15.64
CA GLU A 49 0.98 -24.48 -16.49
C GLU A 49 1.53 -25.86 -16.92
N PRO A 50 1.73 -26.10 -18.24
CA PRO A 50 2.10 -27.43 -18.73
C PRO A 50 3.39 -28.01 -18.13
N THR A 51 4.41 -27.18 -17.89
CA THR A 51 5.71 -27.62 -17.36
C THR A 51 5.58 -28.05 -15.90
N VAL A 52 4.92 -27.24 -15.08
CA VAL A 52 4.67 -27.52 -13.66
C VAL A 52 3.75 -28.73 -13.52
N SER A 53 2.68 -28.83 -14.31
CA SER A 53 1.77 -29.98 -14.28
C SER A 53 2.49 -31.28 -14.62
N ARG A 54 3.30 -31.28 -15.70
CA ARG A 54 4.11 -32.44 -16.08
C ARG A 54 5.13 -32.80 -15.00
N LEU A 55 5.85 -31.81 -14.46
CA LEU A 55 6.82 -32.04 -13.39
C LEU A 55 6.15 -32.64 -12.15
N VAL A 56 4.97 -32.15 -11.75
CA VAL A 56 4.22 -32.70 -10.60
C VAL A 56 3.77 -34.13 -10.90
N SER A 57 3.29 -34.41 -12.11
CA SER A 57 2.90 -35.76 -12.55
C SER A 57 4.10 -36.72 -12.49
N GLU A 58 5.25 -36.33 -13.05
CA GLU A 58 6.49 -37.11 -13.04
C GLU A 58 7.00 -37.35 -11.61
N LEU A 59 7.06 -36.31 -10.77
CA LEU A 59 7.49 -36.40 -9.37
C LEU A 59 6.55 -37.28 -8.52
N SER A 60 5.26 -37.33 -8.88
CA SER A 60 4.30 -38.21 -8.23
C SER A 60 4.36 -39.67 -8.71
N GLY A 61 5.25 -39.99 -9.65
CA GLY A 61 5.30 -41.32 -10.28
C GLY A 61 4.04 -41.64 -11.10
N GLY A 62 3.36 -40.61 -11.64
CA GLY A 62 2.13 -40.75 -12.42
C GLY A 62 0.85 -40.92 -11.59
N TRP A 63 0.92 -40.89 -10.26
CA TRP A 63 -0.27 -40.97 -9.38
C TRP A 63 -1.18 -39.75 -9.56
N LEU A 64 -0.59 -38.56 -9.72
CA LEU A 64 -1.30 -37.33 -10.04
C LEU A 64 -1.26 -37.12 -11.55
N THR A 65 -2.28 -37.62 -12.25
CA THR A 65 -2.41 -37.35 -13.69
C THR A 65 -2.56 -35.85 -13.94
N GLU A 66 -2.07 -35.37 -15.09
CA GLU A 66 -2.23 -33.95 -15.48
C GLU A 66 -3.70 -33.50 -15.43
N GLN A 67 -4.62 -34.41 -15.75
CA GLN A 67 -6.05 -34.16 -15.65
C GLN A 67 -6.51 -33.95 -14.20
N LEU A 68 -6.12 -34.81 -13.27
CA LEU A 68 -6.47 -34.67 -11.86
C LEU A 68 -5.88 -33.37 -11.28
N ILE A 69 -4.65 -33.00 -11.68
CA ILE A 69 -4.01 -31.75 -11.29
C ILE A 69 -4.83 -30.53 -11.75
N LEU A 70 -5.34 -30.55 -12.99
CA LEU A 70 -6.21 -29.49 -13.52
C LEU A 70 -7.54 -29.41 -12.76
N GLU A 71 -8.11 -30.55 -12.39
CA GLU A 71 -9.38 -30.66 -11.65
C GLU A 71 -9.24 -30.22 -10.20
N LEU A 72 -8.10 -30.51 -9.55
CA LEU A 72 -7.76 -29.98 -8.22
C LEU A 72 -7.68 -28.44 -8.22
N GLY A 73 -7.43 -27.82 -9.38
CA GLY A 73 -7.54 -26.37 -9.55
C GLY A 73 -8.93 -25.80 -9.17
N ALA A 74 -10.00 -26.61 -9.24
CA ALA A 74 -11.33 -26.23 -8.77
C ALA A 74 -11.35 -25.82 -7.29
N VAL A 75 -10.55 -26.53 -6.47
CA VAL A 75 -10.39 -26.24 -5.04
C VAL A 75 -9.82 -24.84 -4.86
N GLY A 76 -8.76 -24.53 -5.61
CA GLY A 76 -8.13 -23.21 -5.59
C GLY A 76 -9.09 -22.09 -6.03
N PHE A 77 -9.91 -22.31 -7.06
CA PHE A 77 -10.95 -21.36 -7.47
C PHE A 77 -11.98 -21.11 -6.37
N ASN A 78 -12.57 -22.17 -5.81
CA ASN A 78 -13.62 -22.02 -4.80
C ASN A 78 -13.10 -21.38 -3.50
N VAL A 79 -11.89 -21.76 -3.05
CA VAL A 79 -11.26 -21.13 -1.89
C VAL A 79 -10.90 -19.67 -2.19
N GLY A 80 -10.42 -19.37 -3.41
CA GLY A 80 -10.20 -18.01 -3.89
C GLY A 80 -11.48 -17.17 -3.89
N TYR A 81 -12.59 -17.72 -4.38
CA TYR A 81 -13.91 -17.09 -4.36
C TYR A 81 -14.43 -16.87 -2.93
N ALA A 82 -14.19 -17.80 -2.00
CA ALA A 82 -14.49 -17.58 -0.59
C ALA A 82 -13.68 -16.42 0.01
N GLY A 83 -12.39 -16.33 -0.31
CA GLY A 83 -11.55 -15.19 0.06
C GLY A 83 -12.09 -13.87 -0.51
N GLY A 84 -12.43 -13.85 -1.80
CA GLY A 84 -13.09 -12.71 -2.46
C GLY A 84 -14.41 -12.30 -1.81
N LEU A 85 -15.22 -13.27 -1.38
CA LEU A 85 -16.50 -13.06 -0.71
C LEU A 85 -16.30 -12.42 0.67
N LEU A 86 -15.27 -12.84 1.42
CA LEU A 86 -14.89 -12.23 2.69
C LEU A 86 -14.35 -10.81 2.49
N ILE A 87 -13.56 -10.57 1.43
CA ILE A 87 -13.08 -9.22 1.07
C ILE A 87 -14.26 -8.31 0.73
N GLY A 88 -15.16 -8.73 -0.15
CA GLY A 88 -16.35 -7.95 -0.53
C GLY A 88 -17.26 -7.66 0.65
N ALA A 89 -17.44 -8.63 1.56
CA ALA A 89 -18.20 -8.41 2.80
C ALA A 89 -17.51 -7.39 3.73
N ALA A 90 -16.19 -7.50 3.90
CA ALA A 90 -15.42 -6.58 4.73
C ALA A 90 -15.47 -5.14 4.20
N LEU A 91 -15.38 -4.95 2.88
CA LEU A 91 -15.51 -3.64 2.23
C LEU A 91 -16.90 -3.01 2.43
N LEU A 92 -17.95 -3.83 2.61
CA LEU A 92 -19.31 -3.38 2.93
C LEU A 92 -19.55 -3.22 4.44
N HIS A 93 -18.50 -3.29 5.27
CA HIS A 93 -18.59 -3.33 6.73
C HIS A 93 -19.49 -4.44 7.28
N ARG A 94 -19.65 -5.54 6.52
CA ARG A 94 -20.42 -6.71 6.94
C ARG A 94 -19.47 -7.77 7.48
N THR A 95 -19.76 -8.26 8.68
CA THR A 95 -19.03 -9.40 9.25
C THR A 95 -19.60 -10.69 8.68
N ARG A 96 -18.72 -11.54 8.15
CA ARG A 96 -19.05 -12.92 7.79
C ARG A 96 -18.06 -13.86 8.44
N SER A 97 -18.55 -14.99 8.92
CA SER A 97 -17.70 -16.02 9.51
C SER A 97 -16.80 -16.64 8.44
N PRO A 98 -15.46 -16.55 8.56
CA PRO A 98 -14.54 -17.18 7.61
C PRO A 98 -14.74 -18.70 7.55
N ARG A 99 -15.11 -19.33 8.67
CA ARG A 99 -15.37 -20.77 8.76
C ARG A 99 -16.52 -21.20 7.85
N VAL A 100 -17.59 -20.39 7.77
CA VAL A 100 -18.74 -20.69 6.90
C VAL A 100 -18.36 -20.50 5.44
N ALA A 101 -17.66 -19.41 5.09
CA ALA A 101 -17.24 -19.14 3.72
C ALA A 101 -16.31 -20.24 3.17
N TYR A 102 -15.28 -20.61 3.93
CA TYR A 102 -14.37 -21.68 3.52
C TYR A 102 -15.01 -23.06 3.61
N GLY A 103 -15.88 -23.31 4.59
CA GLY A 103 -16.66 -24.55 4.66
C GLY A 103 -17.51 -24.76 3.41
N MET A 104 -18.22 -23.73 2.94
CA MET A 104 -18.96 -23.79 1.67
C MET A 104 -18.03 -24.03 0.48
N ALA A 105 -16.87 -23.38 0.42
CA ALA A 105 -15.90 -23.62 -0.65
C ALA A 105 -15.42 -25.07 -0.67
N VAL A 106 -15.16 -25.69 0.48
CA VAL A 106 -14.78 -27.10 0.56
C VAL A 106 -15.93 -27.99 0.07
N VAL A 107 -17.16 -27.77 0.53
CA VAL A 107 -18.34 -28.54 0.09
C VAL A 107 -18.53 -28.45 -1.42
N PHE A 108 -18.48 -27.25 -2.00
CA PHE A 108 -18.60 -27.05 -3.44
C PHE A 108 -17.44 -27.65 -4.22
N SER A 109 -16.23 -27.65 -3.67
CA SER A 109 -15.07 -28.28 -4.31
C SER A 109 -15.17 -29.79 -4.32
N VAL A 110 -15.57 -30.40 -3.20
CA VAL A 110 -15.79 -31.86 -3.11
C VAL A 110 -16.89 -32.27 -4.09
N ALA A 111 -18.01 -31.54 -4.12
CA ALA A 111 -19.10 -31.82 -5.04
C ALA A 111 -18.65 -31.70 -6.51
N ALA A 112 -17.90 -30.65 -6.86
CA ALA A 112 -17.35 -30.48 -8.20
C ALA A 112 -16.40 -31.63 -8.59
N LEU A 113 -15.51 -32.05 -7.68
CA LEU A 113 -14.61 -33.17 -7.90
C LEU A 113 -15.37 -34.50 -8.06
N CYS A 114 -16.46 -34.72 -7.31
CA CYS A 114 -17.33 -35.88 -7.51
C CYS A 114 -17.92 -35.88 -8.93
N PHE A 115 -18.50 -34.78 -9.39
CA PHE A 115 -19.01 -34.68 -10.76
C PHE A 115 -17.93 -34.92 -11.81
N SER A 116 -16.70 -34.47 -11.54
CA SER A 116 -15.55 -34.71 -12.41
C SER A 116 -15.16 -36.18 -12.48
N ALA A 117 -15.11 -36.86 -11.33
CA ALA A 117 -14.76 -38.27 -11.22
C ALA A 117 -15.80 -39.21 -11.86
N PHE A 118 -17.10 -38.87 -11.78
CA PHE A 118 -18.19 -39.67 -12.34
C PHE A 118 -18.49 -39.39 -13.83
N GLY A 119 -17.80 -38.42 -14.45
CA GLY A 119 -18.00 -38.10 -15.85
C GLY A 119 -17.36 -39.13 -16.79
N ALA A 120 -18.17 -39.79 -17.62
CA ALA A 120 -17.68 -40.61 -18.72
C ALA A 120 -17.10 -39.72 -19.84
N GLY A 121 -15.91 -40.04 -20.33
CA GLY A 121 -15.28 -39.39 -21.48
C GLY A 121 -13.79 -39.09 -21.30
N ASP A 122 -13.06 -39.10 -22.41
CA ASP A 122 -11.64 -38.75 -22.45
C ASP A 122 -11.45 -37.23 -22.44
N GLY A 123 -10.34 -36.78 -21.86
CA GLY A 123 -9.96 -35.37 -21.79
C GLY A 123 -10.47 -34.66 -20.54
N THR A 124 -10.20 -33.35 -20.48
CA THR A 124 -10.42 -32.52 -19.29
C THR A 124 -11.91 -32.23 -19.06
N ILE A 125 -12.30 -31.90 -17.83
CA ILE A 125 -13.68 -31.50 -17.50
C ILE A 125 -14.21 -30.31 -18.34
N PHE A 126 -13.31 -29.52 -18.94
CA PHE A 126 -13.65 -28.40 -19.85
C PHE A 126 -14.07 -28.84 -21.25
N GLU A 127 -13.62 -30.02 -21.68
CA GLU A 127 -13.81 -30.60 -23.01
C GLU A 127 -14.87 -31.71 -23.01
N ARG A 128 -15.07 -32.36 -21.87
CA ARG A 128 -16.14 -33.34 -21.66
C ARG A 128 -17.53 -32.73 -21.90
N THR A 129 -18.45 -33.52 -22.43
CA THR A 129 -19.86 -33.15 -22.62
C THR A 129 -20.75 -33.88 -21.62
N GLY A 130 -21.99 -33.42 -21.47
CA GLY A 130 -23.00 -34.08 -20.63
C GLY A 130 -23.09 -33.57 -19.19
N TRP A 131 -23.83 -34.32 -18.37
CA TRP A 131 -24.27 -33.91 -17.04
C TRP A 131 -23.14 -33.69 -16.03
N ALA A 132 -22.03 -34.41 -16.17
CA ALA A 132 -20.86 -34.26 -15.31
C ALA A 132 -20.27 -32.85 -15.38
N GLN A 133 -20.03 -32.35 -16.59
CA GLN A 133 -19.50 -30.99 -16.78
C GLN A 133 -20.48 -29.93 -16.25
N PHE A 134 -21.78 -30.09 -16.53
CA PHE A 134 -22.78 -29.15 -16.03
C PHE A 134 -22.86 -29.17 -14.50
N GLY A 135 -22.87 -30.35 -13.87
CA GLY A 135 -22.86 -30.50 -12.42
C GLY A 135 -21.60 -29.89 -11.78
N TYR A 136 -20.44 -30.08 -12.40
CA TYR A 136 -19.19 -29.44 -11.98
C TYR A 136 -19.32 -27.91 -11.93
N TRP A 137 -19.83 -27.29 -13.01
CA TRP A 137 -20.02 -25.85 -13.05
C TRP A 137 -21.11 -25.37 -12.10
N LEU A 138 -22.21 -26.10 -11.99
CA LEU A 138 -23.31 -25.81 -11.07
C LEU A 138 -22.84 -25.75 -9.61
N CYS A 139 -21.83 -26.55 -9.23
CA CYS A 139 -21.23 -26.51 -7.90
C CYS A 139 -20.37 -25.25 -7.66
N THR A 140 -19.74 -24.71 -8.69
CA THR A 140 -18.77 -23.58 -8.55
C THR A 140 -19.42 -22.21 -8.76
N VAL A 141 -20.49 -22.13 -9.56
CA VAL A 141 -21.22 -20.90 -9.88
C VAL A 141 -21.72 -20.13 -8.64
N PRO A 142 -22.37 -20.74 -7.64
CA PRO A 142 -23.02 -19.99 -6.55
C PRO A 142 -22.05 -19.11 -5.77
N ILE A 143 -20.87 -19.64 -5.42
CA ILE A 143 -19.87 -18.90 -4.64
C ILE A 143 -19.20 -17.80 -5.48
N GLY A 144 -18.94 -18.07 -6.76
CA GLY A 144 -18.40 -17.09 -7.70
C GLY A 144 -19.36 -15.93 -7.96
N THR A 145 -20.65 -16.21 -8.16
CA THR A 145 -21.71 -15.20 -8.30
C THR A 145 -21.86 -14.37 -7.03
N ALA A 146 -21.93 -15.02 -5.86
CA ALA A 146 -22.05 -14.32 -4.58
C ALA A 146 -20.85 -13.40 -4.32
N MET A 147 -19.63 -13.86 -4.61
CA MET A 147 -18.41 -13.04 -4.54
C MET A 147 -18.52 -11.82 -5.47
N ALA A 148 -18.82 -12.04 -6.76
CA ALA A 148 -18.86 -10.97 -7.75
C ALA A 148 -19.92 -9.90 -7.40
N VAL A 149 -21.11 -10.32 -6.95
CA VAL A 149 -22.16 -9.39 -6.50
C VAL A 149 -21.70 -8.52 -5.33
N LEU A 150 -21.03 -9.10 -4.33
CA LEU A 150 -20.52 -8.33 -3.19
C LEU A 150 -19.40 -7.36 -3.59
N ILE A 151 -18.50 -7.78 -4.47
CA ILE A 151 -17.43 -6.91 -5.00
C ILE A 151 -18.04 -5.74 -5.77
N ILE A 152 -19.05 -5.98 -6.62
CA ILE A 152 -19.77 -4.94 -7.36
C ILE A 152 -20.46 -3.97 -6.39
N GLN A 153 -21.14 -4.50 -5.37
CA GLN A 153 -21.80 -3.68 -4.35
C GLN A 153 -20.80 -2.82 -3.58
N ALA A 154 -19.67 -3.39 -3.16
CA ALA A 154 -18.60 -2.69 -2.47
C ALA A 154 -18.01 -1.56 -3.34
N ALA A 155 -17.62 -1.88 -4.58
CA ALA A 155 -17.07 -0.88 -5.50
C ALA A 155 -18.08 0.23 -5.81
N THR A 156 -19.37 -0.10 -5.94
CA THR A 156 -20.43 0.89 -6.17
C THR A 156 -20.63 1.80 -4.95
N ALA A 157 -20.60 1.24 -3.73
CA ALA A 157 -20.71 2.00 -2.50
C ALA A 157 -19.55 3.01 -2.37
N GLU A 158 -18.32 2.56 -2.65
CA GLU A 158 -17.13 3.43 -2.61
C GLU A 158 -17.14 4.51 -3.70
N LEU A 159 -17.55 4.17 -4.93
CA LEU A 159 -17.69 5.15 -6.01
C LEU A 159 -18.74 6.23 -5.71
N ARG A 160 -19.78 5.90 -4.92
CA ARG A 160 -20.80 6.87 -4.48
C ARG A 160 -20.27 7.85 -3.43
N ASN A 161 -19.25 7.48 -2.65
CA ASN A 161 -18.69 8.28 -1.56
C ASN A 161 -17.74 9.41 -2.02
N ARG A 162 -17.76 9.80 -3.30
CA ARG A 162 -16.95 10.90 -3.89
C ARG A 162 -15.44 10.76 -3.62
N VAL A 163 -14.92 9.56 -3.84
CA VAL A 163 -13.48 9.25 -3.81
C VAL A 163 -12.69 10.04 -4.86
N GLY A 164 -11.40 10.30 -4.59
CA GLY A 164 -10.54 11.04 -5.51
C GLY A 164 -10.34 10.32 -6.86
N ARG A 165 -10.06 11.05 -7.95
CA ARG A 165 -9.99 10.49 -9.33
C ARG A 165 -9.17 9.20 -9.48
N ARG A 166 -8.04 9.12 -8.77
CA ARG A 166 -7.15 7.93 -8.81
C ARG A 166 -7.76 6.73 -8.10
N GLU A 167 -8.43 6.95 -6.97
CA GLU A 167 -9.13 5.90 -6.22
C GLU A 167 -10.38 5.45 -6.98
N SER A 168 -11.10 6.38 -7.62
CA SER A 168 -12.22 6.05 -8.51
C SER A 168 -11.80 5.07 -9.60
N ALA A 169 -10.63 5.27 -10.23
CA ALA A 169 -10.15 4.37 -11.28
C ALA A 169 -9.92 2.93 -10.77
N VAL A 170 -9.41 2.76 -9.55
CA VAL A 170 -9.24 1.44 -8.93
C VAL A 170 -10.59 0.78 -8.68
N TYR A 171 -11.55 1.51 -8.12
CA TYR A 171 -12.89 0.95 -7.87
C TYR A 171 -13.66 0.67 -9.15
N VAL A 172 -13.50 1.48 -10.21
CA VAL A 172 -14.04 1.17 -11.55
C VAL A 172 -13.44 -0.12 -12.09
N ALA A 173 -12.13 -0.32 -11.97
CA ALA A 173 -11.49 -1.57 -12.40
C ALA A 173 -12.01 -2.79 -11.62
N ILE A 174 -12.18 -2.67 -10.29
CA ILE A 174 -12.76 -3.72 -9.44
C ILE A 174 -14.22 -4.01 -9.82
N PHE A 175 -15.02 -2.97 -10.10
CA PHE A 175 -16.40 -3.08 -10.54
C PHE A 175 -16.51 -3.83 -11.88
N LEU A 176 -15.72 -3.41 -12.88
CA LEU A 176 -15.68 -4.06 -14.19
C LEU A 176 -15.20 -5.51 -14.09
N CYS A 177 -14.24 -5.80 -13.21
CA CYS A 177 -13.81 -7.17 -12.92
C CYS A 177 -14.97 -8.02 -12.38
N GLY A 178 -15.75 -7.48 -11.44
CA GLY A 178 -16.95 -8.17 -10.93
C GLY A 178 -17.96 -8.49 -12.03
N ILE A 179 -18.23 -7.53 -12.93
CA ILE A 179 -19.11 -7.74 -14.08
C ILE A 179 -18.54 -8.83 -15.01
N ALA A 180 -17.25 -8.76 -15.32
CA ALA A 180 -16.60 -9.75 -16.18
C ALA A 180 -16.71 -11.18 -15.61
N VAL A 181 -16.59 -11.33 -14.27
CA VAL A 181 -16.84 -12.62 -13.61
C VAL A 181 -18.29 -13.09 -13.82
N LEU A 182 -19.28 -12.23 -13.62
CA LEU A 182 -20.69 -12.59 -13.82
C LEU A 182 -21.00 -12.99 -15.27
N VAL A 183 -20.49 -12.23 -16.24
CA VAL A 183 -20.65 -12.53 -17.68
C VAL A 183 -20.03 -13.87 -18.02
N ARG A 184 -18.81 -14.14 -17.54
CA ARG A 184 -18.13 -15.42 -17.75
C ARG A 184 -18.89 -16.58 -17.12
N VAL A 185 -19.36 -16.43 -15.89
CA VAL A 185 -20.14 -17.47 -15.18
C VAL A 185 -21.43 -17.77 -15.95
N ALA A 186 -22.15 -16.74 -16.41
CA ALA A 186 -23.35 -16.91 -17.22
C ALA A 186 -23.04 -17.62 -18.56
N ALA A 187 -22.01 -17.18 -19.28
CA ALA A 187 -21.58 -17.78 -20.54
C ALA A 187 -21.17 -19.26 -20.36
N THR A 188 -20.46 -19.58 -19.28
CA THR A 188 -20.07 -20.95 -18.93
C THR A 188 -21.28 -21.84 -18.71
N MET A 189 -22.29 -21.36 -17.97
CA MET A 189 -23.53 -22.11 -17.73
C MET A 189 -24.36 -22.30 -19.00
N VAL A 190 -24.46 -21.27 -19.84
CA VAL A 190 -25.12 -21.38 -21.15
C VAL A 190 -24.39 -22.41 -22.03
N ALA A 191 -23.06 -22.35 -22.12
CA ALA A 191 -22.27 -23.29 -22.89
C ALA A 191 -22.41 -24.73 -22.38
N ALA A 192 -22.36 -24.95 -21.05
CA ALA A 192 -22.55 -26.26 -20.45
C ALA A 192 -23.95 -26.83 -20.73
N THR A 193 -24.98 -25.97 -20.72
CA THR A 193 -26.37 -26.37 -21.04
C THR A 193 -26.50 -26.79 -22.51
N ILE A 194 -25.92 -26.01 -23.44
CA ILE A 194 -25.91 -26.34 -24.88
C ILE A 194 -25.21 -27.69 -25.14
N ARG A 195 -24.11 -27.95 -24.43
CA ARG A 195 -23.36 -29.21 -24.55
C ARG A 195 -24.12 -30.41 -23.99
N ILE A 196 -24.96 -30.25 -22.96
CA ILE A 196 -25.87 -31.33 -22.51
C ILE A 196 -26.87 -31.69 -23.62
N ALA A 197 -27.36 -30.70 -24.36
CA ALA A 197 -28.27 -30.92 -25.49
C ALA A 197 -27.59 -31.59 -26.71
N GLY A 198 -26.31 -31.96 -26.61
CA GLY A 198 -25.56 -32.61 -27.68
C GLY A 198 -25.11 -31.68 -28.80
N SER A 199 -25.34 -30.37 -28.66
CA SER A 199 -24.95 -29.38 -29.67
C SER A 199 -23.54 -28.87 -29.40
N ARG A 200 -22.68 -28.94 -30.43
CA ARG A 200 -21.35 -28.34 -30.43
C ARG A 200 -21.30 -27.23 -31.47
N ASN A 201 -20.95 -26.03 -31.05
CA ASN A 201 -20.86 -24.85 -31.91
C ASN A 201 -19.64 -23.98 -31.56
N SER A 202 -19.36 -22.99 -32.40
CA SER A 202 -18.21 -22.08 -32.24
C SER A 202 -18.20 -21.35 -30.89
N PHE A 203 -19.39 -21.02 -30.36
CA PHE A 203 -19.55 -20.41 -29.04
C PHE A 203 -19.08 -21.36 -27.94
N THR A 204 -19.54 -22.61 -27.93
CA THR A 204 -19.12 -23.60 -26.94
C THR A 204 -17.62 -23.89 -27.02
N ASP A 205 -17.02 -23.98 -28.21
CA ASP A 205 -15.58 -24.21 -28.34
C ASP A 205 -14.76 -23.00 -27.83
N THR A 206 -15.22 -21.78 -28.13
CA THR A 206 -14.59 -20.55 -27.65
C THR A 206 -14.70 -20.43 -26.14
N GLN A 207 -15.85 -20.76 -25.55
CA GLN A 207 -16.04 -20.76 -24.11
C GLN A 207 -15.13 -21.78 -23.42
N ALA A 208 -14.98 -23.00 -23.98
CA ALA A 208 -14.01 -23.98 -23.45
C ALA A 208 -12.58 -23.42 -23.45
N MET A 209 -12.18 -22.74 -24.52
CA MET A 209 -10.87 -22.10 -24.62
C MET A 209 -10.70 -21.00 -23.56
N ILE A 210 -11.74 -20.18 -23.33
CA ILE A 210 -11.74 -19.15 -22.29
C ILE A 210 -11.65 -19.78 -20.91
N ASP A 211 -12.45 -20.80 -20.58
CA ASP A 211 -12.46 -21.43 -19.25
C ASP A 211 -11.13 -22.12 -18.94
N ARG A 212 -10.51 -22.74 -19.95
CA ARG A 212 -9.21 -23.40 -19.86
C ARG A 212 -8.10 -22.41 -19.53
N ASN A 213 -8.08 -21.23 -20.17
CA ASN A 213 -7.01 -20.23 -19.99
C ASN A 213 -7.38 -19.06 -19.07
N GLY A 214 -8.64 -18.99 -18.61
CA GLY A 214 -9.23 -17.88 -17.86
C GLY A 214 -8.43 -17.50 -16.61
N VAL A 215 -7.84 -18.50 -15.95
CA VAL A 215 -7.00 -18.32 -14.77
C VAL A 215 -5.86 -17.33 -15.00
N PHE A 216 -5.24 -17.34 -16.19
CA PHE A 216 -4.07 -16.50 -16.47
C PHE A 216 -4.48 -15.05 -16.65
N PHE A 217 -5.66 -14.79 -17.22
CA PHE A 217 -6.22 -13.43 -17.32
C PHE A 217 -6.61 -12.89 -15.94
N ASP A 218 -7.28 -13.71 -15.12
CA ASP A 218 -7.59 -13.36 -13.73
C ASP A 218 -6.29 -13.07 -12.96
N LEU A 219 -5.26 -13.91 -13.15
CA LEU A 219 -3.97 -13.76 -12.49
C LEU A 219 -3.26 -12.47 -12.88
N LEU A 220 -3.19 -12.13 -14.18
CA LEU A 220 -2.58 -10.89 -14.65
C LEU A 220 -3.26 -9.66 -14.04
N LEU A 221 -4.60 -9.66 -13.96
CA LEU A 221 -5.35 -8.59 -13.31
C LEU A 221 -5.00 -8.48 -11.82
N CYS A 222 -5.02 -9.60 -11.09
CA CYS A 222 -4.65 -9.63 -9.68
C CYS A 222 -3.19 -9.26 -9.42
N MET A 223 -2.27 -9.59 -10.34
CA MET A 223 -0.87 -9.18 -10.28
C MET A 223 -0.76 -7.65 -10.38
N GLY A 224 -1.48 -7.02 -11.30
CA GLY A 224 -1.50 -5.55 -11.44
C GLY A 224 -1.98 -4.86 -10.16
N LEU A 225 -3.09 -5.32 -9.59
CA LEU A 225 -3.61 -4.80 -8.31
C LEU A 225 -2.63 -5.04 -7.14
N THR A 226 -2.02 -6.23 -7.10
CA THR A 226 -1.04 -6.59 -6.07
C THR A 226 0.23 -5.74 -6.17
N LEU A 227 0.73 -5.49 -7.38
CA LEU A 227 1.89 -4.65 -7.62
C LEU A 227 1.62 -3.21 -7.14
N ILE A 228 0.45 -2.66 -7.43
CA ILE A 228 0.04 -1.33 -6.92
C ILE A 228 0.09 -1.30 -5.39
N ALA A 229 -0.45 -2.32 -4.71
CA ALA A 229 -0.44 -2.40 -3.26
C ALA A 229 0.98 -2.52 -2.68
N ILE A 230 1.84 -3.36 -3.27
CA ILE A 230 3.24 -3.52 -2.85
C ILE A 230 4.00 -2.20 -3.03
N VAL A 231 3.85 -1.52 -4.17
CA VAL A 231 4.50 -0.23 -4.43
C VAL A 231 4.00 0.84 -3.47
N ALA A 232 2.70 0.88 -3.16
CA ALA A 232 2.15 1.80 -2.17
C ALA A 232 2.72 1.56 -0.77
N ALA A 233 2.84 0.30 -0.35
CA ALA A 233 3.43 -0.07 0.93
C ALA A 233 4.94 0.18 0.98
N ALA A 234 5.67 -0.04 -0.12
CA ALA A 234 7.08 0.31 -0.21
C ALA A 234 7.28 1.82 -0.08
N ARG A 235 6.45 2.63 -0.77
CA ARG A 235 6.47 4.09 -0.67
C ARG A 235 6.16 4.59 0.74
N SER A 236 5.17 4.01 1.43
CA SER A 236 4.84 4.42 2.80
C SER A 236 5.98 4.10 3.78
N ARG A 237 6.67 2.96 3.61
CA ARG A 237 7.88 2.62 4.38
C ARG A 237 9.04 3.56 4.10
N CYS A 238 9.28 3.93 2.84
CA CYS A 238 10.30 4.91 2.49
C CYS A 238 9.96 6.29 3.10
N ALA A 239 8.72 6.74 2.99
CA ALA A 239 8.29 8.01 3.58
C ALA A 239 8.46 8.04 5.10
N VAL A 240 8.22 6.92 5.79
CA VAL A 240 8.48 6.78 7.23
C VAL A 240 9.96 6.98 7.57
N ASN A 241 10.87 6.44 6.74
CA ASN A 241 12.31 6.64 6.92
C ASN A 241 12.70 8.10 6.71
N ASP A 242 12.10 8.76 5.72
CA ASP A 242 12.35 10.18 5.44
C ASP A 242 11.89 11.05 6.61
N LEU A 243 10.67 10.88 7.11
CA LEU A 243 10.15 11.65 8.26
C LEU A 243 11.03 11.49 9.51
N THR A 244 11.53 10.28 9.75
CA THR A 244 12.43 10.00 10.88
C THR A 244 13.78 10.68 10.70
N ARG A 245 14.33 10.69 9.48
CA ARG A 245 15.58 11.38 9.14
C ARG A 245 15.46 12.89 9.33
N HIS A 246 14.40 13.49 8.80
CA HIS A 246 14.11 14.92 8.96
C HIS A 246 13.98 15.30 10.43
N ARG A 247 13.23 14.52 11.22
CA ARG A 247 13.10 14.77 12.65
C ARG A 247 14.45 14.70 13.36
N ARG A 248 15.28 13.70 13.04
CA ARG A 248 16.63 13.55 13.62
C ARG A 248 17.52 14.75 13.30
N ALA A 249 17.45 15.27 12.07
CA ALA A 249 18.20 16.46 11.65
C ALA A 249 17.80 17.71 12.43
N LEU A 250 16.52 17.84 12.81
CA LEU A 250 16.01 18.98 13.60
C LEU A 250 16.23 18.86 15.11
N ARG A 251 16.56 17.66 15.64
CA ARG A 251 16.69 17.46 17.10
C ARG A 251 17.73 18.38 17.77
N PRO A 252 18.90 18.66 17.19
CA PRO A 252 19.88 19.55 17.82
C PRO A 252 19.30 20.96 18.02
N LEU A 253 18.77 21.57 16.97
CA LEU A 253 18.13 22.89 17.04
C LEU A 253 16.93 22.89 18.01
N TRP A 254 16.09 21.86 17.95
CA TRP A 254 14.97 21.72 18.87
C TRP A 254 15.43 21.71 20.34
N ALA A 255 16.48 20.95 20.66
CA ALA A 255 16.99 20.84 22.03
C ALA A 255 17.51 22.20 22.55
N GLU A 256 18.27 22.93 21.72
CA GLU A 256 18.81 24.25 22.07
C GLU A 256 17.71 25.29 22.32
N LEU A 257 16.73 25.35 21.42
CA LEU A 257 15.66 26.34 21.52
C LEU A 257 14.70 26.03 22.67
N THR A 258 14.34 24.76 22.86
CA THR A 258 13.43 24.36 23.94
C THR A 258 14.09 24.38 25.32
N ALA A 259 15.41 24.28 25.42
CA ALA A 259 16.13 24.52 26.67
C ALA A 259 15.97 25.97 27.15
N ALA A 260 15.87 26.93 26.22
CA ALA A 260 15.64 28.34 26.54
C ALA A 260 14.14 28.71 26.66
N CYS A 261 13.24 27.87 26.14
CA CYS A 261 11.80 28.05 26.19
C CYS A 261 11.08 26.76 26.66
N PRO A 262 11.34 26.28 27.90
CA PRO A 262 10.79 25.01 28.39
C PRO A 262 9.25 25.01 28.44
N GLU A 263 8.62 26.17 28.57
CA GLU A 263 7.18 26.37 28.57
C GLU A 263 6.46 25.95 27.27
N ILE A 264 7.20 25.82 26.18
CA ILE A 264 6.67 25.49 24.84
C ILE A 264 6.63 23.98 24.60
N VAL A 265 7.42 23.21 25.35
CA VAL A 265 7.52 21.77 25.16
C VAL A 265 6.21 21.11 25.58
N HIS A 266 5.53 20.49 24.63
CA HIS A 266 4.40 19.65 24.98
C HIS A 266 4.93 18.34 25.58
N HIS A 267 4.14 17.70 26.45
CA HIS A 267 4.45 16.36 27.00
C HIS A 267 3.38 15.32 26.67
N SER A 268 2.38 15.68 25.86
CA SER A 268 1.27 14.80 25.53
C SER A 268 1.71 13.54 24.78
N PRO A 269 1.09 12.37 25.03
CA PRO A 269 1.35 11.17 24.25
C PRO A 269 0.86 11.33 22.80
N VAL A 270 1.39 10.51 21.89
CA VAL A 270 0.91 10.45 20.51
C VAL A 270 -0.57 10.00 20.52
N PRO A 271 -1.49 10.74 19.89
CA PRO A 271 -2.90 10.35 19.83
C PRO A 271 -3.08 8.96 19.22
N HIS A 272 -4.04 8.19 19.74
CA HIS A 272 -4.41 6.89 19.18
C HIS A 272 -4.86 7.06 17.71
N GLY A 273 -4.27 6.27 16.81
CA GLY A 273 -4.57 6.31 15.38
C GLY A 273 -3.78 7.32 14.55
N ALA A 274 -2.98 8.21 15.18
CA ALA A 274 -2.08 9.09 14.44
C ALA A 274 -0.86 8.31 13.90
N GLN A 275 -0.35 8.70 12.73
CA GLN A 275 0.94 8.19 12.24
C GLN A 275 2.07 8.74 13.13
N PRO A 276 2.76 7.91 13.93
CA PRO A 276 3.61 8.41 15.00
C PRO A 276 4.74 9.32 14.49
N ASN A 277 5.42 8.92 13.42
CA ASN A 277 6.55 9.69 12.90
C ASN A 277 6.15 11.03 12.27
N ARG A 278 5.01 11.08 11.58
CA ARG A 278 4.48 12.33 11.02
C ARG A 278 4.05 13.28 12.13
N TYR A 279 3.33 12.77 13.12
CA TYR A 279 2.91 13.55 14.29
C TYR A 279 4.10 14.11 15.05
N LEU A 280 5.10 13.26 15.32
CA LEU A 280 6.29 13.66 16.07
C LEU A 280 7.16 14.67 15.29
N LEU A 281 7.29 14.52 13.96
CA LEU A 281 7.97 15.54 13.14
C LEU A 281 7.22 16.86 13.18
N HIS A 282 5.91 16.85 12.94
CA HIS A 282 5.08 18.06 12.93
C HIS A 282 5.14 18.79 14.28
N ARG A 283 5.05 18.04 15.39
CA ARG A 283 5.22 18.60 16.72
C ARG A 283 6.61 19.21 16.95
N THR A 284 7.67 18.52 16.50
CA THR A 284 9.05 19.05 16.59
C THR A 284 9.16 20.38 15.85
N VAL A 285 8.55 20.50 14.67
CA VAL A 285 8.51 21.75 13.88
C VAL A 285 7.73 22.84 14.61
N ILE A 286 6.53 22.54 15.13
CA ILE A 286 5.74 23.50 15.92
C ILE A 286 6.54 24.00 17.12
N GLU A 287 7.10 23.10 17.93
CA GLU A 287 7.83 23.48 19.14
C GLU A 287 9.06 24.36 18.81
N ILE A 288 9.75 24.10 17.68
CA ILE A 288 10.80 24.99 17.18
C ILE A 288 10.23 26.36 16.79
N ARG A 289 9.16 26.41 16.00
CA ARG A 289 8.56 27.66 15.51
C ARG A 289 8.04 28.53 16.65
N ASP A 290 7.38 27.92 17.63
CA ASP A 290 6.89 28.59 18.82
C ASP A 290 8.06 29.12 19.65
N SER A 291 9.15 28.34 19.78
CA SER A 291 10.36 28.83 20.45
C SER A 291 11.00 30.01 19.73
N ILE A 292 11.01 29.99 18.39
CA ILE A 292 11.49 31.13 17.59
C ILE A 292 10.60 32.36 17.81
N LEU A 293 9.27 32.19 17.83
CA LEU A 293 8.32 33.27 18.10
C LEU A 293 8.53 33.89 19.49
N ASP A 294 8.78 33.05 20.50
CA ASP A 294 9.03 33.51 21.86
C ASP A 294 10.35 34.28 21.97
N LEU A 295 11.42 33.74 21.35
CA LEU A 295 12.75 34.35 21.30
C LEU A 295 12.80 35.61 20.44
N ALA A 296 11.94 35.75 19.44
CA ALA A 296 11.86 36.95 18.60
C ALA A 296 11.64 38.24 19.42
N ARG A 297 11.02 38.14 20.60
CA ARG A 297 10.82 39.25 21.54
C ARG A 297 12.12 39.77 22.17
N TYR A 298 13.19 38.99 22.10
CA TYR A 298 14.53 39.33 22.59
C TYR A 298 15.51 39.63 21.45
N ALA A 299 15.07 39.51 20.20
CA ALA A 299 15.89 39.76 19.03
C ALA A 299 16.15 41.26 18.85
N THR A 300 17.42 41.63 18.76
CA THR A 300 17.90 42.99 18.48
C THR A 300 18.72 42.98 17.19
N PRO A 301 18.76 44.09 16.43
CA PRO A 301 19.59 44.19 15.23
C PRO A 301 21.04 43.75 15.47
N HIS A 302 21.67 43.21 14.43
CA HIS A 302 23.09 42.89 14.49
C HIS A 302 23.91 44.20 14.59
N PRO A 303 24.90 44.26 15.49
CA PRO A 303 25.94 45.26 15.40
C PRO A 303 26.73 45.06 14.08
N PRO A 304 27.32 46.13 13.52
CA PRO A 304 28.05 46.05 12.24
C PRO A 304 29.16 44.99 12.21
N GLU A 305 29.79 44.72 13.36
CA GLU A 305 30.81 43.68 13.49
C GLU A 305 30.27 42.27 13.25
N ILE A 306 29.04 41.99 13.68
CA ILE A 306 28.39 40.70 13.47
C ILE A 306 27.96 40.55 12.02
N ASP A 307 27.41 41.61 11.41
CA ASP A 307 27.07 41.61 9.98
C ASP A 307 28.30 41.31 9.11
N ALA A 308 29.45 41.94 9.44
CA ALA A 308 30.71 41.66 8.76
C ALA A 308 31.19 40.21 8.95
N ALA A 309 31.04 39.64 10.16
CA ALA A 309 31.39 38.24 10.43
C ALA A 309 30.50 37.24 9.67
N ILE A 310 29.19 37.51 9.58
CA ILE A 310 28.24 36.69 8.81
C ILE A 310 28.61 36.75 7.32
N ALA A 311 28.85 37.95 6.77
CA ALA A 311 29.25 38.13 5.37
C ALA A 311 30.59 37.46 5.04
N GLY A 312 31.54 37.45 5.98
CA GLY A 312 32.82 36.75 5.83
C GLY A 312 32.71 35.22 5.90
N THR A 313 31.69 34.70 6.59
CA THR A 313 31.50 33.25 6.80
C THR A 313 30.66 32.61 5.69
N ALA A 314 29.61 33.30 5.22
CA ALA A 314 28.70 32.77 4.22
C ALA A 314 28.43 33.80 3.11
N PRO A 315 28.63 33.44 1.82
CA PRO A 315 28.30 34.31 0.69
C PRO A 315 26.79 34.51 0.59
N THR A 316 26.38 35.66 0.03
CA THR A 316 24.95 36.02 -0.13
C THR A 316 24.13 34.92 -0.80
N GLY A 317 22.99 34.60 -0.21
CA GLY A 317 22.12 33.51 -0.65
C GLY A 317 21.53 32.73 0.53
N PRO A 318 20.94 31.54 0.28
CA PRO A 318 20.18 30.80 1.28
C PRO A 318 20.99 30.41 2.53
N ALA A 319 22.28 30.10 2.37
CA ALA A 319 23.16 29.77 3.48
C ALA A 319 23.46 30.98 4.37
N HIS A 320 23.62 32.16 3.76
CA HIS A 320 23.80 33.42 4.48
C HIS A 320 22.53 33.81 5.24
N ASP A 321 21.35 33.65 4.62
CA ASP A 321 20.07 33.93 5.29
C ASP A 321 19.85 32.99 6.48
N ALA A 322 20.17 31.70 6.33
CA ALA A 322 20.09 30.73 7.41
C ALA A 322 21.08 31.05 8.56
N LEU A 323 22.31 31.44 8.23
CA LEU A 323 23.32 31.83 9.22
C LEU A 323 22.92 33.11 9.96
N ASN A 324 22.43 34.12 9.24
CA ASN A 324 21.91 35.35 9.81
C ASN A 324 20.80 35.07 10.84
N ARG A 325 19.79 34.26 10.45
CA ARG A 325 18.73 33.82 11.36
C ARG A 325 19.27 33.04 12.56
N ALA A 326 20.23 32.15 12.36
CA ALA A 326 20.83 31.37 13.44
C ALA A 326 21.55 32.28 14.46
N VAL A 327 22.36 33.24 14.01
CA VAL A 327 23.05 34.20 14.91
C VAL A 327 22.04 35.04 15.67
N LEU A 328 20.96 35.49 15.01
CA LEU A 328 19.90 36.25 15.66
C LEU A 328 19.23 35.44 16.78
N LEU A 329 18.95 34.15 16.55
CA LEU A 329 18.37 33.24 17.55
C LEU A 329 19.31 32.98 18.73
N VAL A 330 20.59 32.71 18.47
CA VAL A 330 21.59 32.50 19.53
C VAL A 330 21.67 33.72 20.45
N ARG A 331 21.74 34.93 19.87
CA ARG A 331 21.77 36.17 20.67
C ARG A 331 20.48 36.40 21.47
N ALA A 332 19.33 36.12 20.87
CA ALA A 332 18.03 36.22 21.53
C ALA A 332 17.91 35.21 22.70
N ARG A 333 18.35 33.96 22.48
CA ARG A 333 18.45 32.90 23.49
C ARG A 333 19.27 33.37 24.68
N ASP A 334 20.48 33.88 24.42
CA ASP A 334 21.39 34.33 25.47
C ASP A 334 20.86 35.56 26.22
N ALA A 335 20.17 36.47 25.53
CA ALA A 335 19.52 37.62 26.17
C ALA A 335 18.37 37.20 27.10
N LYS A 336 17.52 36.25 26.67
CA LYS A 336 16.46 35.67 27.51
C LYS A 336 17.07 34.96 28.73
N ALA A 337 18.11 34.16 28.54
CA ALA A 337 18.79 33.44 29.61
C ALA A 337 19.41 34.38 30.68
N ARG A 338 19.86 35.57 30.28
CA ARG A 338 20.36 36.62 31.18
C ARG A 338 19.25 37.41 31.90
N GLY A 339 17.98 37.17 31.59
CA GLY A 339 16.86 37.89 32.18
C GLY A 339 16.69 39.32 31.64
N ASN A 340 17.23 39.63 30.46
CA ASN A 340 17.01 40.92 29.82
C ASN A 340 15.51 41.10 29.53
N PRO A 341 14.95 42.33 29.62
CA PRO A 341 13.56 42.55 29.23
C PRO A 341 13.38 42.33 27.71
N PRO A 342 12.20 41.88 27.26
CA PRO A 342 11.90 41.76 25.83
C PRO A 342 11.85 43.16 25.20
N THR A 343 12.84 43.49 24.37
CA THR A 343 12.97 44.78 23.67
C THR A 343 12.76 44.66 22.16
N GLY A 344 12.65 43.44 21.65
CA GLY A 344 12.46 43.13 20.23
C GLY A 344 10.99 43.18 19.83
N GLY A 345 10.67 43.99 18.82
CA GLY A 345 9.29 44.14 18.33
C GLY A 345 8.98 43.41 17.03
N ARG A 346 9.89 43.38 16.04
CA ARG A 346 9.55 43.02 14.65
C ARG A 346 10.69 42.46 13.78
N TYR A 347 11.84 42.11 14.34
CA TYR A 347 13.01 41.73 13.52
C TYR A 347 13.00 40.29 13.00
N PHE A 348 12.03 39.49 13.42
CA PHE A 348 11.86 38.12 12.95
C PHE A 348 10.73 38.06 11.91
N ALA A 349 11.10 38.19 10.63
CA ALA A 349 10.20 37.80 9.54
C ALA A 349 10.28 36.27 9.40
N LEU A 350 9.35 35.57 10.04
CA LEU A 350 9.18 34.14 9.79
C LEU A 350 8.67 33.96 8.36
N SER A 351 9.37 33.14 7.59
CA SER A 351 8.87 32.72 6.29
C SER A 351 7.60 31.90 6.52
N ALA A 352 6.47 32.35 5.97
CA ALA A 352 5.28 31.51 5.88
C ALA A 352 5.57 30.46 4.80
N ALA A 353 5.99 29.27 5.23
CA ALA A 353 6.21 28.18 4.27
C ALA A 353 4.85 27.58 3.87
N ASP A 354 4.70 27.25 2.59
CA ASP A 354 3.45 26.71 2.05
C ASP A 354 3.23 25.24 2.43
N SER A 355 4.28 24.56 2.90
CA SER A 355 4.21 23.15 3.31
C SER A 355 5.15 22.81 4.49
N LEU A 356 4.81 21.74 5.21
CA LEU A 356 5.64 21.18 6.29
C LEU A 356 7.05 20.83 5.82
N LEU A 357 7.23 20.37 4.56
CA LEU A 357 8.55 20.02 4.04
C LEU A 357 9.41 21.26 3.80
N ASP A 358 8.80 22.36 3.38
CA ASP A 358 9.50 23.64 3.21
C ASP A 358 9.93 24.19 4.57
N GLU A 359 9.07 24.09 5.60
CA GLU A 359 9.45 24.42 6.97
C GLU A 359 10.61 23.58 7.48
N VAL A 360 10.55 22.26 7.29
CA VAL A 360 11.62 21.35 7.69
C VAL A 360 12.93 21.69 6.98
N THR A 361 12.88 22.04 5.70
CA THR A 361 14.05 22.42 4.91
C THR A 361 14.69 23.69 5.45
N GLU A 362 13.88 24.72 5.71
CA GLU A 362 14.33 25.99 6.30
C GLU A 362 14.97 25.77 7.68
N LEU A 363 14.27 25.05 8.57
CA LEU A 363 14.76 24.80 9.94
C LEU A 363 16.02 23.92 9.95
N THR A 364 16.15 23.00 9.00
CA THR A 364 17.37 22.20 8.85
C THR A 364 18.55 23.05 8.39
N ALA A 365 18.31 24.02 7.49
CA ALA A 365 19.34 24.98 7.07
C ALA A 365 19.83 25.83 8.25
N ILE A 366 18.91 26.34 9.09
CA ILE A 366 19.26 27.06 10.33
C ILE A 366 20.03 26.16 11.28
N SER A 367 19.55 24.93 11.52
CA SER A 367 20.22 23.96 12.41
C SER A 367 21.65 23.65 11.95
N THR A 368 21.90 23.63 10.64
CA THR A 368 23.23 23.36 10.06
C THR A 368 24.20 24.50 10.33
N GLN A 369 23.70 25.74 10.35
CA GLN A 369 24.51 26.94 10.62
C GLN A 369 24.69 27.23 12.13
N TRP A 370 24.02 26.47 13.00
CA TRP A 370 23.98 26.73 14.44
C TRP A 370 25.37 26.81 15.10
N PRO A 371 26.32 25.89 14.85
CA PRO A 371 27.65 25.97 15.49
C PRO A 371 28.45 27.21 15.07
N ALA A 372 28.35 27.63 13.80
CA ALA A 372 28.99 28.85 13.32
C ALA A 372 28.34 30.09 13.95
N ALA A 373 27.02 30.08 14.10
CA ALA A 373 26.29 31.14 14.75
C ALA A 373 26.70 31.32 16.24
N GLU A 374 26.91 30.23 16.96
CA GLU A 374 27.40 30.27 18.34
C GLU A 374 28.81 30.86 18.45
N ALA A 375 29.72 30.49 17.53
CA ALA A 375 31.07 31.06 17.49
C ALA A 375 31.03 32.58 17.26
N ILE A 376 30.27 33.04 16.27
CA ILE A 376 30.13 34.47 15.95
C ILE A 376 29.54 35.25 17.14
N ALA A 377 28.51 34.71 17.80
CA ALA A 377 27.89 35.37 18.94
C ALA A 377 28.84 35.45 20.15
N ALA A 378 29.62 34.39 20.40
CA ALA A 378 30.58 34.34 21.50
C ALA A 378 31.73 35.35 21.32
N GLU A 379 32.28 35.48 20.11
CA GLU A 379 33.34 36.44 19.81
C GLU A 379 32.89 37.89 20.01
N ALA A 380 31.67 38.23 19.58
CA ALA A 380 31.10 39.55 19.77
C ALA A 380 30.88 39.89 21.26
N GLY A 381 30.44 38.92 22.07
CA GLY A 381 30.26 39.09 23.50
C GLY A 381 31.57 39.40 24.26
N GLN A 382 32.67 38.77 23.86
CA GLN A 382 33.99 39.01 24.46
C GLN A 382 34.50 40.43 24.17
N ARG A 383 34.30 40.94 22.95
CA ARG A 383 34.74 42.29 22.58
C ARG A 383 33.97 43.39 23.32
N SER A 384 32.67 43.21 23.57
CA SER A 384 31.87 44.19 24.32
C SER A 384 32.23 44.27 25.82
N SER A 385 32.99 43.31 26.35
CA SER A 385 33.40 43.27 27.76
C SER A 385 34.78 43.85 28.05
N ARG A 386 35.54 44.19 26.99
CA ARG A 386 36.82 44.90 27.04
C ARG A 386 36.58 46.38 26.77
#